data_AF-A0A3M1XXS5-F1
#
_entry.id   AF-A0A3M1XXS5-F1
#
_cell.length_a   1.000
_cell.length_b   1.000
_cell.length_c   1.000
_cell.angle_alpha   90.00
_cell.angle_beta   90.00
_cell.angle_gamma   90.00
#
_symmetry.space_group_name_H-M   'P 1'
#
loop_
_entity.id
_entity.type
_entity.pdbx_description
1 polymer ?
#
loop_
_entity_poly.entity_id
_entity_poly.type
_entity_poly.pdbx_seq_one_letter_code
_entity_poly.pdbx_strand_id
1 'polypeptide(L)'
;MKKTVRTTVENSSRYFLNYACEYFPCHQTDAEDFNCLFCYCPMYYLECLGTPHYITLPTGRVIKDCSGCIFPHRPENYETILEYLTMVATGEVLDG
;
A
#
# COMPACT_ATOMS: atom_id res chain seq x y z
N MET A 1 8.84 31.84 -0.85
CA MET A 1 7.52 31.49 -1.40
C MET A 1 6.89 30.48 -0.46
N LYS A 2 5.79 30.86 0.20
CA LYS A 2 5.11 30.01 1.19
C LYS A 2 4.40 28.88 0.44
N LYS A 3 4.91 27.65 0.50
CA LYS A 3 4.14 26.46 0.11
C LYS A 3 3.14 26.19 1.24
N THR A 4 2.01 26.86 1.13
CA THR A 4 0.82 26.64 1.96
C THR A 4 -0.09 25.72 1.18
N VAL A 5 -0.17 24.45 1.56
CA VAL A 5 -1.40 23.68 1.86
C VAL A 5 -0.91 22.49 2.70
N ARG A 6 -1.21 22.48 4.00
CA ARG A 6 -1.07 21.30 4.85
C ARG A 6 -2.50 20.88 5.18
N THR A 7 -3.11 20.09 4.32
CA THR A 7 -4.26 19.26 4.70
C THR A 7 -3.67 18.04 5.39
N THR A 8 -3.18 18.21 6.62
CA THR A 8 -2.64 17.09 7.39
C THR A 8 -3.83 16.27 7.88
N VAL A 9 -4.19 15.24 7.13
CA VAL A 9 -5.06 14.16 7.64
C VAL A 9 -4.42 13.67 8.94
N GLU A 10 -5.20 13.65 10.02
CA GLU A 10 -4.71 13.15 11.30
C GLU A 10 -4.49 11.64 11.22
N ASN A 11 -3.43 11.16 11.87
CA ASN A 11 -3.20 9.73 11.99
C ASN A 11 -4.38 9.07 12.70
N SER A 12 -4.77 7.90 12.21
CA SER A 12 -5.92 7.12 12.68
C SER A 12 -5.64 5.62 12.51
N SER A 13 -6.59 4.77 12.88
CA SER A 13 -6.52 3.32 12.62
C SER A 13 -6.47 2.98 11.12
N ARG A 14 -6.94 3.90 10.25
CA ARG A 14 -7.07 3.70 8.80
C ARG A 14 -6.01 4.43 7.99
N TYR A 15 -5.31 5.39 8.61
CA TYR A 15 -4.36 6.28 7.95
C TYR A 15 -3.18 6.59 8.86
N PHE A 16 -1.98 6.49 8.31
CA PHE A 16 -0.76 6.91 9.00
C PHE A 16 0.25 7.42 7.98
N LEU A 17 0.90 8.55 8.24
CA LEU A 17 1.98 9.05 7.38
C LEU A 17 3.23 9.37 8.20
N ASN A 18 4.32 8.67 7.92
CA ASN A 18 5.60 8.83 8.60
C ASN A 18 6.60 9.64 7.78
N TYR A 19 6.52 10.98 7.86
CA TYR A 19 7.49 11.87 7.22
C TYR A 19 8.94 11.71 7.74
N ALA A 20 9.14 11.06 8.89
CA ALA A 20 10.47 10.82 9.47
C ALA A 20 11.12 9.52 8.99
N CYS A 21 10.44 8.72 8.15
CA CYS A 21 11.03 7.51 7.55
C CYS A 21 12.21 7.88 6.64
N GLU A 22 13.36 7.20 6.81
CA GLU A 22 14.56 7.45 5.99
C GLU A 22 14.35 7.20 4.50
N TYR A 23 13.37 6.36 4.15
CA TYR A 23 13.02 6.02 2.78
C TYR A 23 11.96 6.95 2.19
N PHE A 24 11.40 7.90 2.95
CA PHE A 24 10.32 8.75 2.46
C PHE A 24 10.82 9.81 1.44
N PRO A 25 10.15 9.99 0.28
CA PRO A 25 9.01 9.22 -0.22
C PRO A 25 9.44 7.83 -0.74
N CYS A 26 8.85 6.75 -0.19
CA CYS A 26 9.26 5.38 -0.51
C CYS A 26 8.84 4.95 -1.92
N HIS A 27 7.72 5.52 -2.40
CA HIS A 27 7.20 5.31 -3.75
C HIS A 27 7.04 6.67 -4.44
N GLN A 28 7.13 6.68 -5.77
CA GLN A 28 6.94 7.90 -6.56
C GLN A 28 5.46 8.27 -6.64
N THR A 29 4.98 9.01 -5.65
CA THR A 29 3.60 9.51 -5.58
C THR A 29 3.53 10.79 -4.73
N ASP A 30 2.45 11.55 -4.88
CA ASP A 30 2.26 12.78 -4.14
C ASP A 30 1.98 12.48 -2.66
N ALA A 31 2.61 13.24 -1.76
CA ALA A 31 2.57 12.99 -0.32
C ALA A 31 1.17 13.15 0.30
N GLU A 32 0.24 13.81 -0.39
CA GLU A 32 -1.14 14.05 0.06
C GLU A 32 -2.00 12.78 -0.05
N ASP A 33 -1.64 11.85 -0.94
CA ASP A 33 -2.37 10.61 -1.21
C ASP A 33 -1.62 9.37 -0.67
N PHE A 34 -0.61 9.56 0.18
CA PHE A 34 0.22 8.47 0.69
C PHE A 34 -0.17 8.02 2.10
N ASN A 35 -0.20 6.71 2.30
CA ASN A 35 -0.49 6.02 3.55
C ASN A 35 0.62 5.00 3.84
N CYS A 36 1.31 5.17 4.96
CA CYS A 36 2.36 4.27 5.46
C CYS A 36 1.81 3.04 6.20
N LEU A 37 0.51 2.97 6.47
CA LEU A 37 -0.07 1.87 7.26
C LEU A 37 0.29 0.48 6.73
N PHE A 38 0.31 0.33 5.39
CA PHE A 38 0.70 -0.89 4.71
C PHE A 38 2.07 -0.77 4.02
N CYS A 39 3.04 -0.14 4.70
CA CYS A 39 4.42 -0.06 4.22
C CYS A 39 5.01 -1.40 3.79
N TYR A 40 4.65 -2.48 4.49
CA TYR A 40 4.81 -3.83 3.98
C TYR A 40 3.51 -4.27 3.31
N CYS A 41 3.60 -4.66 2.03
CA CYS A 41 2.45 -5.07 1.26
C CYS A 41 1.80 -6.31 1.91
N PRO A 42 0.55 -6.21 2.42
CA PRO A 42 -0.10 -7.34 3.09
C PRO A 42 -0.46 -8.46 2.10
N MET A 43 -0.46 -8.14 0.80
CA MET A 43 -0.73 -9.09 -0.29
C MET A 43 0.55 -9.64 -0.92
N TYR A 44 1.74 -9.50 -0.30
CA TYR A 44 3.00 -9.89 -0.97
C TYR A 44 3.01 -11.37 -1.43
N TYR A 45 2.47 -12.27 -0.61
CA TYR A 45 2.35 -13.70 -0.91
C TYR A 45 0.98 -14.11 -1.47
N LEU A 46 0.10 -13.14 -1.70
CA LEU A 46 -1.26 -13.36 -2.20
C LEU A 46 -1.38 -12.83 -3.64
N GLU A 47 -2.51 -13.12 -4.27
CA GLU A 47 -2.91 -12.37 -5.46
C GLU A 47 -3.00 -10.88 -5.11
N CYS A 48 -2.53 -10.02 -6.01
CA CYS A 48 -2.44 -8.59 -5.75
C CYS A 48 -3.62 -7.87 -6.39
N LEU A 49 -4.31 -7.04 -5.60
CA LEU A 49 -5.28 -6.07 -6.14
C LEU A 49 -4.61 -4.88 -6.83
N GLY A 50 -3.32 -4.65 -6.56
CA GLY A 50 -2.52 -3.63 -7.21
C GLY A 50 -1.83 -4.12 -8.48
N THR A 51 -0.81 -3.37 -8.89
CA THR A 51 -0.04 -3.62 -10.12
C THR A 51 1.43 -3.93 -9.80
N PRO A 52 1.74 -5.09 -9.18
CA PRO A 52 3.12 -5.49 -8.98
C PRO A 52 3.79 -5.85 -10.31
N HIS A 53 5.09 -5.64 -10.40
CA HIS A 53 5.91 -6.23 -11.46
C HIS A 53 6.38 -7.63 -11.04
N TYR A 54 6.75 -8.45 -12.01
CA TYR A 54 7.31 -9.79 -11.76
C TYR A 54 8.65 -9.91 -12.46
N ILE A 55 9.66 -10.32 -11.69
CA ILE A 55 11.04 -10.48 -12.16
C ILE A 55 11.36 -11.96 -12.14
N THR A 56 11.78 -12.50 -13.28
CA THR A 56 12.31 -13.87 -13.38
C THR A 56 13.81 -13.85 -13.21
N LEU A 57 14.31 -14.52 -12.17
CA LEU A 57 15.74 -14.65 -11.92
C LEU A 57 16.41 -15.64 -12.91
N PRO A 58 17.74 -15.59 -13.06
CA PRO A 58 18.47 -16.59 -13.86
C PRO A 58 18.25 -18.04 -13.41
N THR A 59 17.83 -18.25 -12.16
CA THR A 59 17.48 -19.55 -11.58
C THR A 59 16.10 -20.06 -12.01
N GLY A 60 15.30 -19.26 -12.72
CA GLY A 60 13.90 -19.53 -13.07
C GLY A 60 12.90 -19.16 -11.96
N ARG A 61 13.37 -18.73 -10.78
CA ARG A 61 12.48 -18.28 -9.70
C ARG A 61 11.85 -16.93 -10.05
N VAL A 62 10.53 -16.83 -9.85
CA VAL A 62 9.79 -15.58 -10.03
C VAL A 62 9.72 -14.83 -8.70
N ILE A 63 10.03 -13.53 -8.73
CA ILE A 63 9.94 -12.60 -7.60
C ILE A 63 8.89 -11.55 -7.92
N LYS A 64 8.03 -11.28 -6.95
CA LYS A 64 7.08 -10.17 -7.00
C LYS A 64 7.79 -8.89 -6.58
N ASP A 65 7.86 -7.91 -7.47
CA ASP A 65 8.41 -6.59 -7.21
C ASP A 65 7.27 -5.58 -7.02
N CYS A 66 7.15 -5.07 -5.80
CA CYS A 66 6.11 -4.10 -5.42
C CYS A 66 6.63 -2.65 -5.38
N SER A 67 7.88 -2.39 -5.78
CA SER A 67 8.49 -1.05 -5.72
C SER A 67 7.77 0.00 -6.56
N GLY A 68 7.08 -0.41 -7.63
CA GLY A 68 6.22 0.45 -8.46
C GLY A 68 4.74 0.44 -8.09
N CYS A 69 4.32 -0.35 -7.09
CA CYS A 69 2.91 -0.51 -6.74
C CYS A 69 2.53 0.41 -5.57
N ILE A 70 1.53 1.28 -5.79
CA ILE A 70 1.04 2.22 -4.77
C ILE A 70 -0.35 1.86 -4.21
N PHE A 71 -0.93 0.74 -4.63
CA PHE A 71 -2.27 0.33 -4.17
C PHE A 71 -2.42 0.28 -2.64
N PRO A 72 -1.52 -0.37 -1.86
CA PRO A 72 -1.64 -0.38 -0.40
C PRO A 72 -1.34 0.96 0.27
N HIS A 73 -0.80 1.91 -0.50
CA HIS A 73 -0.39 3.21 -0.02
C HIS A 73 -1.43 4.31 -0.25
N ARG A 74 -2.58 3.96 -0.79
CA ARG A 74 -3.70 4.89 -1.00
C ARG A 74 -4.67 4.81 0.17
N PRO A 75 -4.96 5.91 0.90
CA PRO A 75 -5.89 5.92 2.03
C PRO A 75 -7.26 5.31 1.70
N GLU A 76 -7.75 5.54 0.49
CA GLU A 76 -9.04 5.07 0.00
C GLU A 76 -9.13 3.54 -0.09
N ASN A 77 -7.99 2.83 -0.21
CA ASN A 77 -7.96 1.38 -0.38
C ASN A 77 -7.97 0.59 0.93
N TYR A 78 -7.98 1.27 2.10
CA TYR A 78 -7.91 0.60 3.40
C TYR A 78 -8.98 -0.50 3.56
N GLU A 79 -10.25 -0.19 3.29
CA GLU A 79 -11.34 -1.16 3.50
C GLU A 79 -11.27 -2.30 2.51
N THR A 80 -11.03 -2.01 1.22
CA THR A 80 -10.87 -3.03 0.19
C THR A 80 -9.74 -4.02 0.51
N ILE A 81 -8.64 -3.54 1.12
CA ILE A 81 -7.54 -4.41 1.56
C ILE A 81 -8.00 -5.31 2.71
N LEU A 82 -8.70 -4.77 3.71
CA LEU A 82 -9.19 -5.58 4.83
C LEU A 82 -10.23 -6.61 4.40
N GLU A 83 -11.16 -6.23 3.52
CA GLU A 83 -12.14 -7.12 2.93
C GLU A 83 -11.44 -8.27 2.17
N TYR A 84 -10.47 -7.95 1.33
CA TYR A 84 -9.70 -8.95 0.58
C TYR A 84 -8.92 -9.90 1.50
N LEU A 85 -8.22 -9.37 2.51
CA LEU A 85 -7.48 -10.19 3.47
C LEU A 85 -8.42 -11.08 4.28
N THR A 86 -9.60 -10.57 4.66
CA THR A 86 -10.60 -11.34 5.38
C THR A 86 -11.16 -12.45 4.51
N MET A 87 -11.48 -12.16 3.25
CA MET A 87 -11.93 -13.14 2.27
C MET A 87 -10.89 -14.24 2.05
N VAL A 88 -9.62 -13.88 1.86
CA VAL A 88 -8.54 -14.87 1.71
C VAL A 88 -8.35 -15.72 2.97
N ALA A 89 -8.50 -15.12 4.16
CA ALA A 89 -8.29 -15.81 5.43
C ALA A 89 -9.46 -16.73 5.83
N THR A 90 -10.70 -16.36 5.48
CA THR A 90 -11.92 -17.04 5.97
C THR A 90 -12.68 -17.80 4.88
N GLY A 91 -12.49 -17.42 3.61
CA GLY A 91 -13.32 -17.88 2.49
C GLY A 91 -14.68 -17.18 2.38
N GLU A 92 -14.97 -16.19 3.22
CA GLU A 92 -16.24 -15.45 3.26
C GLU A 92 -16.08 -14.08 2.60
N VAL A 93 -17.06 -13.67 1.78
CA VAL A 93 -17.11 -12.29 1.26
C VAL A 93 -17.78 -11.42 2.32
N LEU A 94 -17.13 -10.32 2.72
CA LEU A 94 -17.78 -9.35 3.59
C LEU A 94 -18.87 -8.62 2.79
N ASP A 95 -20.12 -8.93 3.09
CA ASP A 95 -21.26 -8.12 2.63
C ASP A 95 -21.21 -6.81 3.41
N GLY A 96 -20.89 -5.72 2.70
CA GLY A 96 -20.60 -4.38 3.26
C GLY A 96 -21.69 -3.76 4.13
#